data_AF-A0A560T1H9-F1
#
_entry.id   AF-A0A560T1H9-F1
#
_cell.length_a   1.000
_cell.length_b   1.000
_cell.length_c   1.000
_cell.angle_alpha   90.00
_cell.angle_beta   90.00
_cell.angle_gamma   90.00
#
_symmetry.space_group_name_H-M   'P 1'
#
loop_
_entity.id
_entity.type
_entity.pdbx_description
1 polymer ?
#
loop_
_entity_poly.entity_id
_entity_poly.type
_entity_poly.pdbx_seq_one_letter_code
_entity_poly.pdbx_strand_id
1 'polypeptide(L)'
;MKKITPNPPSTDSTLFSVTPEADTETLLANASETLNSAREMANMLAFDLEGPQRSLVLAIHQLVEIGGLLVDQALEKVAPV
;
A
#
# COMPACT_ATOMS: atom_id res chain seq x y z
N MET A 1 -16.33 -46.61 17.04
CA MET A 1 -16.96 -45.35 16.54
C MET A 1 -15.91 -44.26 16.59
N LYS A 2 -15.49 -43.70 15.44
CA LYS A 2 -14.52 -42.59 15.41
C LYS A 2 -15.26 -41.29 15.69
N LYS A 3 -14.90 -40.61 16.77
CA LYS A 3 -15.44 -39.30 17.15
C LYS A 3 -14.95 -38.28 16.11
N ILE A 4 -15.84 -37.79 15.26
CA ILE A 4 -15.57 -36.64 14.38
C ILE A 4 -15.64 -35.40 15.29
N THR A 5 -14.50 -34.83 15.63
CA THR A 5 -14.45 -33.50 16.27
C THR A 5 -14.86 -32.47 15.23
N PRO A 6 -15.85 -31.58 15.50
CA PRO A 6 -16.15 -30.48 14.60
C PRO A 6 -14.93 -29.56 14.54
N ASN A 7 -14.42 -29.27 13.34
CA ASN A 7 -13.53 -28.13 13.19
C ASN A 7 -14.31 -26.86 13.58
N PRO A 8 -13.71 -25.95 14.37
CA PRO A 8 -14.34 -24.67 14.65
C PRO A 8 -14.54 -23.90 13.33
N PRO A 9 -15.58 -23.07 13.22
CA PRO A 9 -15.78 -22.27 12.02
C PRO A 9 -14.60 -21.30 11.92
N SER A 10 -13.81 -21.41 10.85
CA SER A 10 -12.77 -20.46 10.50
C SER A 10 -13.45 -19.16 10.06
N THR A 11 -13.73 -18.27 11.01
CA THR A 11 -14.23 -16.92 10.76
C THR A 11 -13.09 -15.97 10.41
N ASP A 12 -12.36 -16.26 9.34
CA ASP A 12 -11.43 -15.32 8.73
C ASP A 12 -11.77 -15.21 7.25
N SER A 13 -12.91 -14.57 6.94
CA SER A 13 -13.24 -14.21 5.57
C SER A 13 -12.48 -12.94 5.18
N THR A 14 -11.14 -13.03 5.11
CA THR A 14 -10.30 -11.97 4.56
C THR A 14 -10.36 -12.02 3.03
N LEU A 15 -10.94 -10.99 2.42
CA LEU A 15 -10.97 -10.84 0.96
C LEU A 15 -9.59 -10.47 0.39
N PHE A 16 -8.75 -9.80 1.18
CA PHE A 16 -7.40 -9.40 0.82
C PHE A 16 -6.46 -9.72 1.98
N SER A 17 -5.26 -10.22 1.66
CA SER A 17 -4.18 -10.45 2.61
C SER A 17 -2.84 -10.25 1.92
N VAL A 18 -1.81 -9.93 2.72
CA VAL A 18 -0.42 -9.98 2.28
C VAL A 18 0.13 -11.36 2.63
N THR A 19 0.62 -12.08 1.63
CA THR A 19 1.19 -13.41 1.78
C THR A 19 2.48 -13.34 2.62
N PRO A 20 2.58 -14.04 3.77
CA PRO A 20 3.78 -14.01 4.62
C PRO A 20 5.07 -14.49 3.92
N GLU A 21 4.91 -15.32 2.88
CA GLU A 21 6.00 -15.87 2.07
C GLU A 21 6.48 -14.93 0.96
N ALA A 22 5.80 -13.79 0.74
CA ALA A 22 6.23 -12.81 -0.25
C ALA A 22 7.61 -12.24 0.12
N ASP A 23 8.51 -12.18 -0.85
CA ASP A 23 9.83 -11.60 -0.65
C ASP A 23 9.75 -10.06 -0.52
N THR A 24 10.81 -9.50 0.06
CA THR A 24 10.90 -8.05 0.32
C THR A 24 10.82 -7.23 -0.97
N GLU A 25 11.36 -7.73 -2.09
CA GLU A 25 11.29 -7.07 -3.39
C GLU A 25 9.84 -6.93 -3.86
N THR A 26 9.09 -8.03 -3.86
CA THR A 26 7.68 -8.09 -4.23
C THR A 26 6.84 -7.15 -3.36
N LEU A 27 7.09 -7.13 -2.06
CA LEU A 27 6.40 -6.25 -1.12
C LEU A 27 6.70 -4.77 -1.40
N LEU A 28 7.97 -4.42 -1.64
CA LEU A 28 8.39 -3.06 -1.92
C LEU A 28 7.93 -2.58 -3.31
N ALA A 29 7.94 -3.45 -4.32
CA ALA A 29 7.39 -3.15 -5.65
C ALA A 29 5.89 -2.85 -5.56
N ASN A 30 5.11 -3.70 -4.89
CA ASN A 30 3.67 -3.44 -4.67
C ASN A 30 3.43 -2.15 -3.87
N ALA A 31 4.28 -1.87 -2.86
CA ALA A 31 4.19 -0.63 -2.09
C ALA A 31 4.48 0.60 -2.97
N SER A 32 5.49 0.55 -3.83
CA SER A 32 5.83 1.62 -4.78
C SER A 32 4.66 1.88 -5.74
N GLU A 33 4.10 0.83 -6.35
CA GLU A 33 2.94 0.94 -7.23
C GLU A 33 1.69 1.51 -6.53
N THR A 34 1.46 1.11 -5.28
CA THR A 34 0.36 1.62 -4.45
C THR A 34 0.53 3.11 -4.14
N LEU A 35 1.75 3.51 -3.77
CA LEU A 35 2.08 4.92 -3.49
C LEU A 35 1.98 5.78 -4.76
N ASN A 36 2.41 5.26 -5.91
CA ASN A 36 2.28 5.95 -7.19
C ASN A 36 0.79 6.15 -7.55
N SER A 37 -0.06 5.16 -7.29
CA SER A 37 -1.51 5.30 -7.45
C SER A 37 -2.10 6.38 -6.52
N ALA A 38 -1.65 6.41 -5.26
CA ALA A 38 -2.07 7.42 -4.29
C ALA A 38 -1.61 8.84 -4.68
N ARG A 39 -0.39 8.97 -5.22
CA ARG A 39 0.16 10.21 -5.77
C ARG A 39 -0.76 10.78 -6.84
N GLU A 40 -1.10 9.98 -7.85
CA GLU A 40 -1.94 10.41 -8.96
C GLU A 40 -3.34 10.85 -8.49
N MET A 41 -3.94 10.11 -7.55
CA MET A 41 -5.23 10.50 -6.95
C MET A 41 -5.15 11.82 -6.17
N ALA A 42 -4.10 11.99 -5.35
CA ALA A 42 -3.92 13.22 -4.58
C ALA A 42 -3.63 14.42 -5.51
N ASN A 43 -2.88 14.21 -6.58
CA ASN A 43 -2.59 15.23 -7.58
C ASN A 43 -3.87 15.65 -8.32
N MET A 44 -4.65 14.68 -8.81
CA MET A 44 -5.95 14.93 -9.45
C MET A 44 -6.87 15.73 -8.52
N LEU A 45 -7.03 15.29 -7.28
CA LEU A 45 -7.90 15.95 -6.30
C LEU A 45 -7.41 17.37 -5.95
N ALA A 46 -6.10 17.62 -5.94
CA ALA A 46 -5.56 18.95 -5.70
C ALA A 46 -5.94 19.96 -6.80
N PHE A 47 -6.17 19.51 -8.04
CA PHE A 47 -6.65 20.38 -9.12
C PHE A 47 -8.16 20.69 -9.01
N ASP A 48 -8.94 19.79 -8.43
CA ASP A 48 -10.40 19.93 -8.29
C ASP A 48 -10.82 20.75 -7.05
N LEU A 49 -9.88 21.00 -6.12
CA LEU A 49 -10.14 21.72 -4.86
C LEU A 49 -9.55 23.13 -4.87
N GLU A 50 -10.08 23.98 -3.97
CA GLU A 50 -9.60 25.34 -3.77
C GLU A 50 -9.32 25.64 -2.29
N GLY A 51 -8.64 26.77 -2.05
CA GLY A 51 -8.42 27.31 -0.70
C GLY A 51 -7.72 26.33 0.25
N PRO A 52 -8.12 26.28 1.54
CA PRO A 52 -7.46 25.45 2.55
C PRO A 52 -7.50 23.94 2.25
N GLN A 53 -8.53 23.44 1.57
CA GLN A 53 -8.67 22.02 1.25
C GLN A 53 -7.62 21.59 0.22
N ARG A 54 -7.38 22.41 -0.81
CA ARG A 54 -6.29 22.18 -1.76
C ARG A 54 -4.94 22.15 -1.05
N SER A 55 -4.68 23.09 -0.15
CA SER A 55 -3.42 23.11 0.61
C SER A 55 -3.22 21.84 1.44
N LEU A 56 -4.28 21.30 2.04
CA LEU A 56 -4.22 20.05 2.79
C LEU A 56 -3.90 18.85 1.86
N VAL A 57 -4.56 18.76 0.70
CA VAL A 57 -4.29 17.67 -0.26
C VAL A 57 -2.88 17.77 -0.83
N LEU A 58 -2.38 18.98 -1.12
CA LEU A 58 -0.99 19.16 -1.54
C LEU A 58 0.01 18.74 -0.46
N ALA A 59 -0.30 18.96 0.82
CA ALA A 59 0.53 18.48 1.93
C ALA A 59 0.52 16.94 2.01
N ILE A 60 -0.65 16.30 1.82
CA ILE A 60 -0.75 14.84 1.73
C ILE A 60 0.05 14.31 0.53
N HIS A 61 -0.10 14.93 -0.64
CA HIS A 61 0.65 14.59 -1.84
C HIS A 61 2.15 14.65 -1.56
N GLN A 62 2.65 15.71 -0.90
CA GLN A 62 4.07 15.82 -0.52
C GLN A 62 4.53 14.70 0.42
N LEU A 63 3.69 14.25 1.37
CA LEU A 63 4.04 13.13 2.24
C LEU A 63 4.09 11.80 1.48
N VAL A 64 3.15 11.60 0.54
CA VAL A 64 3.14 10.41 -0.35
C VAL A 64 4.40 10.38 -1.21
N GLU A 65 4.80 11.52 -1.78
CA GLU A 65 6.05 11.65 -2.53
C GLU A 65 7.27 11.20 -1.73
N ILE A 66 7.40 11.72 -0.51
CA ILE A 66 8.52 11.38 0.36
C ILE A 66 8.51 9.88 0.69
N GLY A 67 7.33 9.32 0.98
CA GLY A 67 7.17 7.89 1.20
C GLY A 67 7.59 7.05 -0.01
N GLY A 68 7.18 7.46 -1.21
CA GLY A 68 7.56 6.82 -2.48
C GLY A 68 9.07 6.78 -2.65
N LEU A 69 9.75 7.92 -2.50
CA LEU A 69 11.22 7.99 -2.61
C LEU A 69 11.94 7.09 -1.61
N LEU A 70 11.42 6.94 -0.39
CA LEU A 70 11.99 6.04 0.61
C LEU A 70 11.81 4.56 0.21
N VAL A 71 10.63 4.20 -0.33
CA VAL A 71 10.34 2.85 -0.81
C VAL A 71 11.16 2.51 -2.04
N ASP A 72 11.25 3.40 -3.01
CA ASP A 72 12.04 3.21 -4.23
C ASP A 72 13.52 3.01 -3.88
N GLN A 73 14.05 3.81 -2.95
CA GLN A 73 15.42 3.63 -2.46
C GLN A 73 15.60 2.30 -1.69
N ALA A 74 14.58 1.84 -0.96
CA ALA A 74 14.64 0.54 -0.29
C ALA A 74 14.61 -0.61 -1.32
N LEU A 75 13.78 -0.49 -2.36
CA LEU A 75 13.68 -1.46 -3.44
C LEU A 75 15.02 -1.61 -4.17
N GLU A 76 15.64 -0.49 -4.55
CA GLU A 76 16.96 -0.48 -5.20
C GLU A 76 18.06 -1.16 -4.36
N LYS A 77 17.96 -1.13 -3.02
CA LYS A 77 18.93 -1.80 -2.13
C LYS A 77 18.76 -3.32 -2.08
N VAL A 78 17.55 -3.84 -2.32
CA VAL A 78 17.26 -5.27 -2.25
C VAL A 78 17.21 -5.94 -3.62
N ALA A 79 16.88 -5.16 -4.66
CA ALA A 79 16.78 -5.57 -6.06
C ALA A 79 17.36 -4.47 -6.96
N PRO A 80 18.70 -4.31 -6.97
CA PRO A 80 19.36 -3.34 -7.84
C PRO A 80 19.18 -3.73 -9.31
N VAL A 81 18.91 -2.74 -10.15
CA VAL A 81 18.71 -2.92 -11.60
C VAL A 81 20.02 -3.20 -12.32
#